data_AF-A0A7L0KMY8-F1
#
_entry.id   AF-A0A7L0KMY8-F1
#
_cell.length_a   1.000
_cell.length_b   1.000
_cell.length_c   1.000
_cell.angle_alpha   90.00
_cell.angle_beta   90.00
_cell.angle_gamma   90.00
#
_symmetry.space_group_name_H-M   'P 1'
#
loop_
_entity.id
_entity.type
_entity.pdbx_description
1 polymer ?
#
loop_
_entity_poly.entity_id
_entity_poly.type
_entity_poly.pdbx_seq_one_letter_code
_entity_poly.pdbx_strand_id
1 'polypeptide(L)'
;ELTKEFGFAFWIGLNALDFNSGWQWAGGSPFRYLNWAPVLKRPHSSVLYFPLVLKTCFLILGELRPVQCTDGWWPYAGHCYTIHRDPKAWEDALSSCKKQDGDLASIHNIAEHSFLVSQLGYKPTEELWLGLNDLKAQFYLEWSDGTPVTFTKWQRRHPIYTNRLEDCVAMKGQDGYWATDVCNKQLGYICKKKPSSQSSEKDTIEDPGCQKGWKRYGFHCYLVGSALLTFSEANKTCEQSNAYLATVESRNEQTFLISLTGLRSEEHFWIGLSDTEEPGSFRWTNGETPHFTHWNTAMPGK
;
A
#
# COMPACT_ATOMS: atom_id res chain seq x y z
N GLU A 1 -29.33 5.50 26.71
CA GLU A 1 -29.99 6.76 27.11
C GLU A 1 -29.06 7.99 26.97
N LEU A 2 -28.38 8.19 25.83
CA LEU A 2 -27.42 9.31 25.68
C LEU A 2 -27.48 10.07 24.34
N THR A 3 -28.51 9.88 23.52
CA THR A 3 -28.61 10.55 22.20
C THR A 3 -29.94 11.23 21.91
N LYS A 4 -30.80 11.44 22.92
CA LYS A 4 -32.09 12.12 22.72
C LYS A 4 -32.07 13.66 22.87
N GLU A 5 -30.96 14.28 23.25
CA GLU A 5 -30.93 15.72 23.60
C GLU A 5 -29.97 16.62 22.79
N PHE A 6 -29.35 16.15 21.71
CA PHE A 6 -28.55 17.04 20.86
C PHE A 6 -29.18 17.23 19.48
N GLY A 7 -29.90 18.33 19.31
CA GLY A 7 -30.44 18.78 18.02
C GLY A 7 -29.40 19.42 17.09
N PHE A 8 -28.10 19.26 17.35
CA PHE A 8 -27.02 19.87 16.58
C PHE A 8 -26.25 18.82 15.78
N ALA A 9 -26.02 19.09 14.50
CA ALA A 9 -25.15 18.28 13.66
C ALA A 9 -23.69 18.52 14.06
N PHE A 10 -22.95 17.44 14.32
CA PHE A 10 -21.52 17.49 14.59
C PHE A 10 -20.73 17.10 13.35
N TRP A 11 -19.59 17.76 13.14
CA TRP A 11 -18.62 17.35 12.14
C TRP A 11 -17.83 16.13 12.64
N ILE A 12 -17.55 15.22 11.72
CA ILE A 12 -16.68 14.06 11.94
C ILE A 12 -15.48 14.14 11.00
N GLY A 13 -14.40 13.41 11.30
CA GLY A 13 -13.15 13.47 10.52
C GLY A 13 -13.16 12.74 9.16
N LEU A 14 -14.31 12.24 8.70
CA LEU A 14 -14.42 11.51 7.43
C LEU A 14 -14.51 12.50 6.26
N ASN A 15 -13.64 12.36 5.26
CA ASN A 15 -13.56 13.31 4.14
C ASN A 15 -13.07 12.64 2.84
N ALA A 16 -13.18 13.37 1.73
CA ALA A 16 -12.65 13.00 0.42
C ALA A 16 -11.92 14.19 -0.23
N LEU A 17 -11.04 14.84 0.56
CA LEU A 17 -10.29 16.04 0.14
C LEU A 17 -9.12 15.71 -0.79
N ASP A 18 -8.55 14.50 -0.68
CA ASP A 18 -7.58 14.01 -1.65
C ASP A 18 -8.31 13.68 -2.95
N PHE A 19 -7.93 14.37 -4.03
CA PHE A 19 -8.56 14.22 -5.33
C PHE A 19 -8.24 12.87 -5.99
N ASN A 20 -7.17 12.21 -5.57
CA ASN A 20 -6.71 10.93 -6.11
C ASN A 20 -7.27 9.72 -5.35
N SER A 21 -7.72 9.90 -4.10
CA SER A 21 -8.26 8.82 -3.26
C SER A 21 -9.76 8.95 -2.99
N GLY A 22 -10.31 7.90 -2.41
CA GLY A 22 -11.68 7.83 -1.88
C GLY A 22 -11.81 8.42 -0.49
N TRP A 23 -12.86 7.99 0.21
CA TRP A 23 -13.14 8.41 1.59
C TRP A 23 -12.07 7.95 2.56
N GLN A 24 -11.62 8.85 3.44
CA GLN A 24 -10.62 8.56 4.45
C GLN A 24 -10.85 9.37 5.74
N TRP A 25 -10.39 8.82 6.87
CA TRP A 25 -10.40 9.52 8.15
C TRP A 25 -9.17 10.42 8.29
N ALA A 26 -9.35 11.65 8.77
CA ALA A 26 -8.27 12.60 9.02
C ALA A 26 -7.18 12.07 10.00
N GLY A 27 -7.53 11.12 10.87
CA GLY A 27 -6.60 10.47 11.80
C GLY A 27 -5.86 9.26 11.25
N GLY A 28 -5.98 8.94 9.96
CA GLY A 28 -5.33 7.77 9.34
C GLY A 28 -5.99 6.41 9.66
N SER A 29 -7.03 6.40 10.49
CA SER A 29 -7.82 5.20 10.76
C SER A 29 -8.41 4.62 9.46
N PRO A 30 -8.44 3.28 9.30
CA PRO A 30 -8.98 2.64 8.11
C PRO A 30 -10.50 2.89 7.99
N PHE A 31 -10.95 3.31 6.80
CA PHE A 31 -12.38 3.53 6.53
C PHE A 31 -13.05 2.20 6.17
N ARG A 32 -13.47 1.44 7.20
CA ARG A 32 -14.07 0.10 7.06
C ARG A 32 -15.51 -0.04 7.56
N TYR A 33 -16.00 0.93 8.35
CA TYR A 33 -17.37 0.94 8.88
C TYR A 33 -18.14 2.11 8.28
N LEU A 34 -19.30 1.81 7.72
CA LEU A 34 -20.14 2.78 7.02
C LEU A 34 -21.44 3.00 7.79
N ASN A 35 -21.86 4.26 7.93
CA ASN A 35 -23.15 4.60 8.52
C ASN A 35 -23.72 5.86 7.84
N TRP A 36 -23.93 5.77 6.52
CA TRP A 36 -24.43 6.88 5.71
C TRP A 36 -25.93 7.09 5.92
N ALA A 37 -26.38 8.35 5.98
CA ALA A 37 -27.79 8.66 5.99
C ALA A 37 -28.47 8.23 4.67
N PRO A 38 -29.73 7.76 4.69
CA PRO A 38 -30.51 7.52 3.48
C PRO A 38 -30.56 8.79 2.62
N VAL A 39 -30.33 8.63 1.31
CA VAL A 39 -30.02 9.70 0.36
C VAL A 39 -30.94 10.93 0.50
N LEU A 40 -30.46 11.96 1.18
CA LEU A 40 -30.91 13.34 1.02
C LEU A 40 -29.78 14.11 0.34
N LYS A 41 -30.15 14.90 -0.66
CA LYS A 41 -29.26 15.65 -1.56
C LYS A 41 -28.21 16.45 -0.77
N ARG A 42 -26.96 16.32 -1.24
CA ARG A 42 -25.69 17.00 -0.88
C ARG A 42 -25.78 18.15 0.14
N PRO A 43 -24.73 18.27 0.99
CA PRO A 43 -24.17 19.57 1.29
C PRO A 43 -22.73 19.74 0.79
N HIS A 44 -22.37 21.01 0.60
CA HIS A 44 -21.14 21.54 0.06
C HIS A 44 -19.96 21.42 1.03
N SER A 45 -18.75 21.34 0.45
CA SER A 45 -17.45 21.34 1.12
C SER A 45 -17.17 22.61 1.94
N SER A 46 -16.60 22.49 3.15
CA SER A 46 -15.57 23.38 3.79
C SER A 46 -15.30 22.99 5.28
N VAL A 47 -14.17 22.36 5.64
CA VAL A 47 -12.90 22.79 6.34
C VAL A 47 -12.90 22.89 7.90
N LEU A 48 -12.02 22.12 8.60
CA LEU A 48 -10.89 22.55 9.48
C LEU A 48 -10.31 21.44 10.42
N TYR A 49 -8.98 21.46 10.60
CA TYR A 49 -8.06 20.54 11.32
C TYR A 49 -8.03 20.75 12.84
N PHE A 50 -7.65 19.72 13.64
CA PHE A 50 -6.77 19.82 14.83
C PHE A 50 -6.07 18.46 15.10
N PRO A 51 -4.89 18.44 15.78
CA PRO A 51 -3.89 17.38 15.73
C PRO A 51 -4.07 16.37 16.86
N LEU A 52 -3.57 15.15 16.64
CA LEU A 52 -3.13 14.28 17.72
C LEU A 52 -1.96 13.43 17.21
N VAL A 53 -0.76 13.87 17.60
CA VAL A 53 0.43 13.02 17.70
C VAL A 53 0.22 12.14 18.92
N LEU A 54 0.31 10.82 18.75
CA LEU A 54 0.65 9.92 19.85
C LEU A 54 1.56 8.81 19.32
N LYS A 55 2.80 8.91 19.79
CA LYS A 55 3.89 7.97 19.60
C LYS A 55 3.62 6.65 20.35
N THR A 56 4.32 5.62 19.87
CA THR A 56 4.75 4.35 20.49
C THR A 56 3.79 3.16 20.58
N CYS A 57 4.15 2.08 19.89
CA CYS A 57 4.56 0.84 20.54
C CYS A 57 5.56 0.07 19.64
N PHE A 58 6.69 -0.33 20.22
CA PHE A 58 7.70 -1.19 19.60
C PHE A 58 7.16 -2.62 19.46
N LEU A 59 7.42 -3.25 18.30
CA LEU A 59 7.76 -4.67 18.25
C LEU A 59 8.98 -4.83 17.35
N ILE A 60 10.12 -5.10 17.97
CA ILE A 60 11.24 -5.74 17.29
C ILE A 60 10.73 -7.12 16.88
N LEU A 61 10.45 -7.31 15.60
CA LEU A 61 10.45 -8.64 15.01
C LEU A 61 11.74 -8.74 14.24
N GLY A 62 12.58 -9.70 14.69
CA GLY A 62 13.93 -9.92 14.21
C GLY A 62 14.01 -10.01 12.70
N GLU A 63 15.23 -9.76 12.20
CA GLU A 63 15.64 -9.85 10.79
C GLU A 63 14.64 -10.66 9.95
N LEU A 64 13.97 -9.98 9.00
CA LEU A 64 13.06 -10.59 8.04
C LEU A 64 13.79 -11.74 7.34
N ARG A 65 13.64 -12.95 7.88
CA ARG A 65 14.27 -14.14 7.31
C ARG A 65 13.77 -14.31 5.88
N PRO A 66 14.63 -14.72 4.93
CA PRO A 66 14.21 -14.97 3.56
C PRO A 66 13.04 -15.97 3.56
N VAL A 67 11.89 -15.53 3.07
CA VAL A 67 10.69 -16.35 2.96
C VAL A 67 10.82 -17.17 1.69
N GLN A 68 10.78 -18.50 1.81
CA GLN A 68 10.69 -19.38 0.65
C GLN A 68 9.23 -19.61 0.28
N CYS A 69 8.91 -19.33 -0.98
CA CYS A 69 7.60 -19.56 -1.56
C CYS A 69 7.71 -20.64 -2.65
N THR A 70 6.63 -21.39 -2.85
CA THR A 70 6.53 -22.36 -3.96
C THR A 70 6.61 -21.64 -5.31
N ASP A 71 7.06 -22.34 -6.35
CA ASP A 71 7.14 -21.79 -7.71
C ASP A 71 5.82 -21.11 -8.12
N GLY A 72 5.93 -19.93 -8.72
CA GLY A 72 4.78 -19.09 -9.09
C GLY A 72 4.22 -18.22 -7.96
N TRP A 73 4.82 -18.25 -6.76
CA TRP A 73 4.48 -17.38 -5.64
C TRP A 73 5.63 -16.44 -5.28
N TRP A 74 5.30 -15.18 -5.02
CA TRP A 74 6.26 -14.13 -4.73
C TRP A 74 6.31 -13.84 -3.23
N PRO A 75 7.50 -13.89 -2.60
CA PRO A 75 7.66 -13.62 -1.18
C PRO A 75 7.60 -12.11 -0.87
N TYR A 76 6.85 -11.75 0.16
CA TYR A 76 6.88 -10.42 0.75
C TYR A 76 6.46 -10.45 2.22
N ALA A 77 7.23 -9.80 3.11
CA ALA A 77 6.88 -9.59 4.52
C ALA A 77 6.38 -10.85 5.26
N GLY A 78 7.07 -11.99 5.14
CA GLY A 78 6.65 -13.23 5.82
C GLY A 78 5.53 -14.01 5.13
N HIS A 79 5.09 -13.61 3.94
CA HIS A 79 3.98 -14.20 3.20
C HIS A 79 4.33 -14.45 1.74
N CYS A 80 3.53 -15.28 1.07
CA CYS A 80 3.63 -15.61 -0.34
C CYS A 80 2.37 -15.12 -1.06
N TYR A 81 2.54 -14.47 -2.22
CA TYR A 81 1.44 -13.92 -3.02
C TYR A 81 1.47 -14.43 -4.44
N THR A 82 0.30 -14.51 -5.08
CA THR A 82 0.21 -14.79 -6.52
C THR A 82 -1.04 -14.17 -7.13
N ILE A 83 -0.96 -13.79 -8.40
CA ILE A 83 -2.09 -13.26 -9.19
C ILE A 83 -2.61 -14.37 -10.09
N HIS A 84 -3.90 -14.65 -9.94
CA HIS A 84 -4.68 -15.49 -10.82
C HIS A 84 -5.45 -14.63 -11.82
N ARG A 85 -5.29 -14.93 -13.11
CA ARG A 85 -5.93 -14.19 -14.21
C ARG A 85 -7.10 -14.94 -14.83
N ASP A 86 -7.42 -16.12 -14.32
CA ASP A 86 -8.65 -16.84 -14.62
C ASP A 86 -9.84 -16.12 -13.93
N PRO A 87 -10.79 -15.55 -14.69
CA PRO A 87 -11.88 -14.80 -14.09
C PRO A 87 -12.80 -15.69 -13.25
N LYS A 88 -13.11 -15.25 -12.03
CA LYS A 88 -14.01 -15.93 -11.09
C LYS A 88 -14.89 -14.94 -10.34
N ALA A 89 -16.06 -15.40 -9.88
CA ALA A 89 -16.81 -14.70 -8.84
C ALA A 89 -16.00 -14.70 -7.53
N TRP A 90 -16.27 -13.76 -6.64
CA TRP A 90 -15.49 -13.57 -5.41
C TRP A 90 -15.44 -14.85 -4.54
N GLU A 91 -16.57 -15.52 -4.33
CA GLU A 91 -16.66 -16.77 -3.55
C GLU A 91 -15.87 -17.94 -4.19
N ASP A 92 -15.89 -18.02 -5.52
CA ASP A 92 -15.14 -19.02 -6.27
C ASP A 92 -13.63 -18.73 -6.24
N ALA A 93 -13.25 -17.45 -6.28
CA ALA A 93 -11.87 -17.00 -6.13
C ALA A 93 -11.34 -17.31 -4.71
N LEU A 94 -12.14 -17.04 -3.68
CA LEU A 94 -11.85 -17.43 -2.29
C LEU A 94 -11.62 -18.93 -2.18
N SER A 95 -12.54 -19.73 -2.70
CA SER A 95 -12.44 -21.19 -2.74
C SER A 95 -11.19 -21.66 -3.49
N SER A 96 -10.79 -20.95 -4.55
CA SER A 96 -9.57 -21.24 -5.32
C SER A 96 -8.29 -20.98 -4.49
N CYS A 97 -8.23 -19.86 -3.76
CA CYS A 97 -7.10 -19.58 -2.87
C CYS A 97 -7.02 -20.57 -1.70
N LYS A 98 -8.17 -20.94 -1.11
CA LYS A 98 -8.24 -21.95 -0.03
C LYS A 98 -7.71 -23.31 -0.46
N LYS A 99 -7.96 -23.72 -1.71
CA LYS A 99 -7.40 -24.98 -2.27
C LYS A 99 -5.88 -24.99 -2.39
N GLN A 100 -5.23 -23.83 -2.34
CA GLN A 100 -3.78 -23.67 -2.40
C GLN A 100 -3.17 -23.32 -1.03
N ASP A 101 -3.86 -23.71 0.06
CA ASP A 101 -3.50 -23.43 1.46
C ASP A 101 -3.35 -21.93 1.77
N GLY A 102 -4.09 -21.09 1.04
CA GLY A 102 -4.11 -19.65 1.20
C GLY A 102 -5.50 -19.08 1.42
N ASP A 103 -5.60 -17.78 1.18
CA ASP A 103 -6.84 -17.01 1.19
C ASP A 103 -6.75 -15.91 0.12
N LEU A 104 -7.86 -15.22 -0.15
CA LEU A 104 -7.78 -13.96 -0.90
C LEU A 104 -6.91 -12.96 -0.12
N ALA A 105 -6.15 -12.15 -0.85
CA ALA A 105 -5.14 -11.30 -0.24
C ALA A 105 -5.77 -10.24 0.68
N SER A 106 -5.28 -10.22 1.93
CA SER A 106 -5.42 -9.14 2.89
C SER A 106 -4.26 -8.15 2.77
N ILE A 107 -4.52 -6.87 3.06
CA ILE A 107 -3.53 -5.78 2.98
C ILE A 107 -3.58 -4.94 4.26
N HIS A 108 -2.44 -4.80 4.94
CA HIS A 108 -2.36 -4.24 6.30
C HIS A 108 -1.58 -2.94 6.41
N ASN A 109 -0.81 -2.58 5.37
CA ASN A 109 -0.04 -1.35 5.33
C ASN A 109 0.26 -0.93 3.88
N ILE A 110 0.81 0.28 3.74
CA ILE A 110 1.16 0.85 2.43
C ILE A 110 2.29 0.08 1.74
N ALA A 111 3.20 -0.56 2.48
CA ALA A 111 4.33 -1.29 1.93
C ALA A 111 3.86 -2.57 1.20
N GLU A 112 2.96 -3.32 1.82
CA GLU A 112 2.30 -4.49 1.25
C GLU A 112 1.45 -4.13 0.02
N HIS A 113 0.64 -3.06 0.10
CA HIS A 113 -0.08 -2.53 -1.06
C HIS A 113 0.87 -2.20 -2.22
N SER A 114 1.98 -1.53 -1.89
CA SER A 114 2.97 -1.11 -2.89
C SER A 114 3.69 -2.30 -3.52
N PHE A 115 3.95 -3.37 -2.76
CA PHE A 115 4.48 -4.62 -3.29
C PHE A 115 3.54 -5.25 -4.33
N LEU A 116 2.23 -5.31 -4.05
CA LEU A 116 1.25 -5.87 -5.00
C LEU A 116 1.26 -5.10 -6.32
N VAL A 117 1.34 -3.77 -6.26
CA VAL A 117 1.31 -2.91 -7.45
C VAL A 117 2.62 -2.95 -8.24
N SER A 118 3.77 -2.92 -7.57
CA SER A 118 5.08 -2.73 -8.23
C SER A 118 5.83 -4.03 -8.56
N GLN A 119 5.64 -5.09 -7.77
CA GLN A 119 6.47 -6.30 -7.86
C GLN A 119 5.70 -7.57 -8.24
N LEU A 120 4.41 -7.66 -7.92
CA LEU A 120 3.62 -8.87 -8.17
C LEU A 120 3.19 -9.05 -9.65
N GLY A 121 3.54 -8.10 -10.52
CA GLY A 121 3.16 -8.11 -11.93
C GLY A 121 1.72 -7.65 -12.19
N TYR A 122 1.19 -6.80 -11.31
CA TYR A 122 -0.09 -6.11 -11.50
C TYR A 122 -0.06 -5.20 -12.74
N LYS A 123 -1.16 -5.12 -13.48
CA LYS A 123 -1.32 -4.19 -14.60
C LYS A 123 -2.44 -3.18 -14.32
N PRO A 124 -2.28 -1.89 -14.64
CA PRO A 124 -3.31 -0.86 -14.46
C PRO A 124 -4.67 -1.15 -15.11
N THR A 125 -4.69 -1.99 -16.15
CA THR A 125 -5.89 -2.41 -16.87
C THR A 125 -6.62 -3.58 -16.22
N GLU A 126 -6.04 -4.20 -15.19
CA GLU A 126 -6.60 -5.34 -14.48
C GLU A 126 -7.46 -4.89 -13.30
N GLU A 127 -8.54 -5.61 -13.07
CA GLU A 127 -9.34 -5.57 -11.86
C GLU A 127 -9.19 -6.93 -11.16
N LEU A 128 -8.74 -6.92 -9.91
CA LEU A 128 -8.40 -8.15 -9.18
C LEU A 128 -9.11 -8.18 -7.82
N TRP A 129 -9.79 -9.27 -7.51
CA TRP A 129 -10.41 -9.46 -6.19
C TRP A 129 -9.37 -9.46 -5.06
N LEU A 130 -9.74 -8.78 -3.98
CA LEU A 130 -9.09 -8.83 -2.67
C LEU A 130 -10.02 -9.55 -1.68
N GLY A 131 -9.51 -9.93 -0.50
CA GLY A 131 -10.32 -10.60 0.52
C GLY A 131 -11.30 -9.71 1.29
N LEU A 132 -11.33 -8.40 1.01
CA LEU A 132 -12.15 -7.43 1.76
C LEU A 132 -13.61 -7.50 1.29
N ASN A 133 -14.53 -7.67 2.23
CA ASN A 133 -15.96 -7.82 1.96
C ASN A 133 -16.80 -7.42 3.19
N ASP A 134 -18.11 -7.19 3.04
CA ASP A 134 -19.06 -7.00 4.15
C ASP A 134 -20.21 -8.04 4.14
N LEU A 135 -19.95 -9.24 3.60
CA LEU A 135 -20.95 -10.30 3.43
C LEU A 135 -21.52 -10.84 4.75
N LYS A 136 -20.70 -10.85 5.82
CA LYS A 136 -21.12 -11.34 7.14
C LYS A 136 -21.94 -10.30 7.90
N ALA A 137 -21.52 -9.04 7.82
CA ALA A 137 -22.10 -7.93 8.53
C ALA A 137 -22.13 -6.73 7.61
N GLN A 138 -23.29 -6.51 7.00
CA GLN A 138 -23.52 -5.41 6.10
C GLN A 138 -23.01 -4.08 6.71
N PHE A 139 -22.35 -3.25 5.88
CA PHE A 139 -21.68 -1.99 6.26
C PHE A 139 -20.42 -2.13 7.12
N TYR A 140 -19.97 -3.36 7.38
CA TYR A 140 -18.78 -3.65 8.16
C TYR A 140 -17.81 -4.51 7.34
N LEU A 141 -16.82 -3.85 6.75
CA LEU A 141 -15.82 -4.52 5.92
C LEU A 141 -14.82 -5.30 6.79
N GLU A 142 -14.64 -6.58 6.46
CA GLU A 142 -13.71 -7.52 7.09
C GLU A 142 -12.91 -8.30 6.03
N TRP A 143 -11.71 -8.77 6.41
CA TRP A 143 -10.91 -9.65 5.55
C TRP A 143 -11.39 -11.10 5.65
N SER A 144 -11.44 -11.81 4.52
CA SER A 144 -11.81 -13.23 4.44
C SER A 144 -10.91 -14.16 5.25
N ASP A 145 -9.64 -13.78 5.44
CA ASP A 145 -8.67 -14.52 6.25
C ASP A 145 -8.79 -14.25 7.77
N GLY A 146 -9.74 -13.40 8.18
CA GLY A 146 -10.02 -13.05 9.57
C GLY A 146 -9.03 -12.07 10.20
N THR A 147 -8.06 -11.56 9.45
CA THR A 147 -7.12 -10.56 9.95
C THR A 147 -7.79 -9.19 10.13
N PRO A 148 -7.30 -8.34 11.05
CA PRO A 148 -7.90 -7.02 11.26
C PRO A 148 -7.64 -6.07 10.08
N VAL A 149 -8.66 -5.29 9.69
CA VAL A 149 -8.55 -4.30 8.61
C VAL A 149 -7.82 -3.05 9.11
N THR A 150 -6.49 -3.05 9.15
CA THR A 150 -5.67 -1.93 9.66
C THR A 150 -5.39 -0.84 8.64
N PHE A 151 -5.66 -1.09 7.36
CA PHE A 151 -5.33 -0.22 6.25
C PHE A 151 -6.44 -0.25 5.20
N THR A 152 -6.70 0.91 4.58
CA THR A 152 -7.63 1.03 3.46
C THR A 152 -7.12 2.04 2.44
N LYS A 153 -7.26 1.73 1.15
CA LYS A 153 -6.82 2.62 0.06
C LYS A 153 -7.90 2.70 -1.03
N TRP A 154 -8.96 3.45 -0.75
CA TRP A 154 -10.13 3.53 -1.61
C TRP A 154 -9.90 4.36 -2.87
N GLN A 155 -10.53 3.94 -3.96
CA GLN A 155 -10.68 4.72 -5.17
C GLN A 155 -11.65 5.87 -4.93
N ARG A 156 -11.49 6.96 -5.67
CA ARG A 156 -12.36 8.13 -5.61
C ARG A 156 -13.84 7.72 -5.62
N ARG A 157 -14.60 8.21 -4.62
CA ARG A 157 -16.03 7.92 -4.36
C ARG A 157 -16.37 6.53 -3.84
N HIS A 158 -15.40 5.63 -3.69
CA HIS A 158 -15.62 4.34 -3.05
C HIS A 158 -15.35 4.41 -1.54
N PRO A 159 -15.93 3.50 -0.76
CA PRO A 159 -16.97 2.52 -1.12
C PRO A 159 -18.29 3.19 -1.59
N ILE A 160 -18.91 2.65 -2.66
CA ILE A 160 -20.20 3.10 -3.20
C ILE A 160 -21.29 2.20 -2.62
N TYR A 161 -22.43 2.78 -2.25
CA TYR A 161 -23.45 2.04 -1.50
C TYR A 161 -24.89 2.24 -1.99
N THR A 162 -25.06 2.83 -3.17
CA THR A 162 -26.40 3.25 -3.62
C THR A 162 -27.34 2.10 -3.99
N ASN A 163 -26.83 0.88 -4.18
CA ASN A 163 -27.58 -0.27 -4.71
C ASN A 163 -27.60 -1.52 -3.80
N ARG A 164 -26.85 -1.58 -2.69
CA ARG A 164 -26.76 -2.76 -1.78
C ARG A 164 -26.38 -4.08 -2.47
N LEU A 165 -25.61 -4.01 -3.55
CA LEU A 165 -25.19 -5.18 -4.33
C LEU A 165 -23.66 -5.32 -4.40
N GLU A 166 -22.92 -4.33 -3.90
CA GLU A 166 -21.47 -4.19 -4.06
C GLU A 166 -20.74 -4.52 -2.76
N ASP A 167 -20.87 -5.76 -2.30
CA ASP A 167 -20.36 -6.21 -0.99
C ASP A 167 -18.91 -6.73 -1.04
N CYS A 168 -18.30 -6.78 -2.24
CA CYS A 168 -16.96 -7.31 -2.47
C CYS A 168 -16.02 -6.24 -3.01
N VAL A 169 -14.72 -6.36 -2.71
CA VAL A 169 -13.74 -5.33 -3.04
C VAL A 169 -12.69 -5.83 -4.03
N ALA A 170 -12.48 -5.05 -5.08
CA ALA A 170 -11.44 -5.28 -6.07
C ALA A 170 -10.39 -4.16 -6.06
N MET A 171 -9.15 -4.52 -6.39
CA MET A 171 -8.06 -3.61 -6.70
C MET A 171 -8.06 -3.26 -8.19
N LYS A 172 -7.99 -1.97 -8.54
CA LYS A 172 -8.02 -1.50 -9.94
C LYS A 172 -7.31 -0.16 -10.16
N GLY A 173 -7.05 0.15 -11.43
CA GLY A 173 -6.48 1.41 -11.88
C GLY A 173 -4.97 1.54 -11.66
N GLN A 174 -4.39 2.66 -12.09
CA GLN A 174 -2.93 2.86 -12.11
C GLN A 174 -2.25 2.65 -10.75
N ASP A 175 -2.90 3.10 -9.67
CA ASP A 175 -2.37 3.03 -8.31
C ASP A 175 -2.89 1.82 -7.52
N GLY A 176 -3.64 0.90 -8.16
CA GLY A 176 -4.27 -0.22 -7.45
C GLY A 176 -5.17 0.24 -6.31
N TYR A 177 -5.97 1.29 -6.52
CA TYR A 177 -6.97 1.72 -5.53
C TYR A 177 -8.10 0.70 -5.44
N TRP A 178 -8.79 0.69 -4.30
CA TRP A 178 -9.82 -0.29 -4.00
C TRP A 178 -11.20 0.23 -4.37
N ALA A 179 -12.02 -0.60 -4.97
CA ALA A 179 -13.39 -0.30 -5.32
C ALA A 179 -14.30 -1.43 -4.86
N THR A 180 -15.45 -1.07 -4.29
CA THR A 180 -16.59 -1.98 -4.12
C THR A 180 -17.14 -2.37 -5.49
N ASP A 181 -17.51 -3.63 -5.65
CA ASP A 181 -18.09 -4.19 -6.86
C ASP A 181 -19.00 -5.39 -6.52
N VAL A 182 -19.83 -5.80 -7.48
CA VAL A 182 -20.79 -6.90 -7.30
C VAL A 182 -20.04 -8.23 -7.25
N CYS A 183 -20.24 -8.99 -6.18
CA CYS A 183 -19.48 -10.22 -5.89
C CYS A 183 -19.56 -11.31 -6.99
N ASN A 184 -20.59 -11.30 -7.82
CA ASN A 184 -20.77 -12.28 -8.91
C ASN A 184 -20.01 -11.92 -10.20
N LYS A 185 -19.38 -10.73 -10.26
CA LYS A 185 -18.57 -10.29 -11.38
C LYS A 185 -17.36 -11.21 -11.54
N GLN A 186 -17.04 -11.54 -12.79
CA GLN A 186 -15.93 -12.43 -13.11
C GLN A 186 -14.64 -11.62 -13.24
N LEU A 187 -13.77 -11.66 -12.23
CA LEU A 187 -12.50 -10.95 -12.19
C LEU A 187 -11.33 -11.88 -11.89
N GLY A 188 -10.11 -11.46 -12.21
CA GLY A 188 -8.91 -12.09 -11.66
C GLY A 188 -8.86 -11.88 -10.14
N TYR A 189 -7.91 -12.51 -9.45
CA TYR A 189 -7.83 -12.47 -7.99
C TYR A 189 -6.42 -12.63 -7.47
N ILE A 190 -6.17 -12.12 -6.27
CA ILE A 190 -4.86 -12.22 -5.62
C ILE A 190 -5.00 -13.18 -4.44
N CYS A 191 -4.18 -14.24 -4.41
CA CYS A 191 -4.09 -15.12 -3.25
C CYS A 191 -2.88 -14.76 -2.38
N LYS A 192 -3.03 -14.95 -1.07
CA LYS A 192 -1.99 -14.79 -0.05
C LYS A 192 -1.94 -16.03 0.83
N LYS A 193 -0.75 -16.51 1.17
CA LYS A 193 -0.56 -17.61 2.12
C LYS A 193 0.71 -17.44 2.95
N LYS A 194 0.78 -18.19 4.06
CA LYS A 194 2.04 -18.33 4.81
C LYS A 194 3.01 -19.24 4.04
N PRO A 195 4.32 -19.03 4.18
CA PRO A 195 5.31 -19.95 3.61
C PRO A 195 5.15 -21.36 4.17
N SER A 196 5.37 -22.37 3.33
CA SER A 196 5.38 -23.76 3.76
C SER A 196 6.55 -24.03 4.71
N SER A 197 6.34 -24.83 5.75
CA SER A 197 7.35 -25.18 6.76
C SER A 197 8.47 -26.10 6.26
N GLN A 198 8.45 -26.53 5.00
CA GLN A 198 9.51 -27.33 4.39
C GLN A 198 10.53 -26.41 3.70
N SER A 199 11.37 -25.76 4.49
CA SER A 199 12.53 -25.01 3.97
C SER A 199 13.74 -25.95 3.87
N SER A 200 14.08 -26.39 2.66
CA SER A 200 15.47 -26.74 2.37
C SER A 200 16.24 -25.44 2.20
N GLU A 201 17.32 -25.25 2.96
CA GLU A 201 18.31 -24.19 2.75
C GLU A 201 18.70 -24.17 1.27
N LYS A 202 18.14 -23.24 0.52
CA LYS A 202 18.53 -22.96 -0.86
C LYS A 202 18.66 -21.46 -0.98
N ASP A 203 19.84 -21.06 -1.44
CA ASP A 203 20.35 -19.71 -1.49
C ASP A 203 19.30 -18.71 -1.97
N THR A 204 19.32 -17.54 -1.34
CA THR A 204 18.69 -16.32 -1.87
C THR A 204 18.85 -16.30 -3.37
N ILE A 205 17.75 -16.22 -4.14
CA ILE A 205 17.80 -16.08 -5.60
C ILE A 205 18.63 -14.82 -5.89
N GLU A 206 19.91 -15.01 -6.20
CA GLU A 206 20.83 -13.94 -6.55
C GLU A 206 20.45 -13.50 -7.97
N ASP A 207 20.08 -12.24 -8.12
CA ASP A 207 19.83 -11.66 -9.44
C ASP A 207 21.19 -11.48 -10.13
N PRO A 208 21.49 -12.22 -11.22
CA PRO A 208 22.80 -12.13 -11.87
C PRO A 208 23.11 -10.72 -12.40
N GLY A 209 22.10 -9.85 -12.52
CA GLY A 209 22.23 -8.47 -12.95
C GLY A 209 22.36 -7.46 -11.82
N CYS A 210 22.39 -7.86 -10.54
CA CYS A 210 22.60 -6.96 -9.40
C CYS A 210 23.62 -7.52 -8.40
N GLN A 211 24.32 -6.64 -7.68
CA GLN A 211 25.22 -7.06 -6.62
C GLN A 211 24.46 -7.71 -5.46
N LYS A 212 25.14 -8.59 -4.71
CA LYS A 212 24.54 -9.26 -3.54
C LYS A 212 23.97 -8.24 -2.55
N GLY A 213 22.73 -8.46 -2.14
CA GLY A 213 21.99 -7.55 -1.24
C GLY A 213 21.21 -6.44 -1.92
N TRP A 214 21.44 -6.19 -3.22
CA TRP A 214 20.69 -5.21 -4.00
C TRP A 214 19.41 -5.83 -4.58
N LYS A 215 18.35 -5.04 -4.66
CA LYS A 215 17.07 -5.43 -5.24
C LYS A 215 16.87 -4.76 -6.59
N ARG A 216 16.64 -5.56 -7.63
CA ARG A 216 16.35 -5.07 -8.98
C ARG A 216 14.94 -4.50 -9.06
N TYR A 217 14.81 -3.34 -9.70
CA TYR A 217 13.54 -2.85 -10.21
C TYR A 217 13.77 -2.12 -11.54
N GLY A 218 13.11 -2.62 -12.60
CA GLY A 218 13.39 -2.18 -13.96
C GLY A 218 14.85 -2.43 -14.36
N PHE A 219 15.54 -1.37 -14.79
CA PHE A 219 16.95 -1.42 -15.18
C PHE A 219 17.92 -1.06 -14.04
N HIS A 220 17.40 -0.72 -12.86
CA HIS A 220 18.20 -0.27 -11.73
C HIS A 220 18.24 -1.32 -10.61
N CYS A 221 19.30 -1.26 -9.80
CA CYS A 221 19.45 -2.03 -8.58
C CYS A 221 19.45 -1.04 -7.39
N TYR A 222 18.73 -1.36 -6.33
CA TYR A 222 18.57 -0.51 -5.15
C TYR A 222 19.07 -1.23 -3.89
N LEU A 223 19.66 -0.48 -2.97
CA LEU A 223 20.10 -0.98 -1.68
C LEU A 223 19.61 -0.03 -0.59
N VAL A 224 19.12 -0.59 0.52
CA VAL A 224 18.77 0.19 1.71
C VAL A 224 19.91 0.07 2.72
N GLY A 225 20.59 1.17 3.00
CA GLY A 225 21.65 1.22 4.01
C GLY A 225 21.13 0.91 5.41
N SER A 226 21.94 0.21 6.22
CA SER A 226 21.59 -0.10 7.62
C SER A 226 22.07 0.96 8.62
N ALA A 227 23.05 1.78 8.24
CA ALA A 227 23.61 2.83 9.10
C ALA A 227 22.73 4.09 9.11
N LEU A 228 22.58 4.70 10.28
CA LEU A 228 21.94 6.02 10.44
C LEU A 228 22.99 7.09 10.12
N LEU A 229 22.83 7.77 8.99
CA LEU A 229 23.79 8.74 8.45
C LEU A 229 23.13 10.09 8.18
N THR A 230 23.92 11.16 8.14
CA THR A 230 23.50 12.44 7.57
C THR A 230 23.40 12.35 6.05
N PHE A 231 22.72 13.30 5.39
CA PHE A 231 22.60 13.33 3.93
C PHE A 231 23.98 13.31 3.23
N SER A 232 24.94 14.12 3.70
CA SER A 232 26.28 14.19 3.11
C SER A 232 27.06 12.87 3.26
N GLU A 233 26.99 12.23 4.42
CA GLU A 233 27.62 10.93 4.66
C GLU A 233 26.96 9.82 3.83
N ALA A 234 25.63 9.84 3.71
CA ALA A 234 24.89 8.89 2.89
C ALA A 234 25.26 9.03 1.41
N ASN A 235 25.32 10.26 0.89
CA ASN A 235 25.73 10.50 -0.50
C ASN A 235 27.14 9.98 -0.77
N LYS A 236 28.10 10.30 0.10
CA LYS A 236 29.48 9.79 0.00
C LYS A 236 29.56 8.27 0.06
N THR A 237 28.73 7.63 0.89
CA THR A 237 28.68 6.16 1.00
C THR A 237 28.15 5.52 -0.28
N CYS A 238 27.13 6.11 -0.91
CA CYS A 238 26.63 5.67 -2.21
C CYS A 238 27.71 5.82 -3.30
N GLU A 239 28.39 6.96 -3.38
CA GLU A 239 29.48 7.21 -4.33
C GLU A 239 30.63 6.20 -4.19
N GLN A 240 31.02 5.89 -2.94
CA GLN A 240 32.03 4.86 -2.64
C GLN A 240 31.64 3.46 -3.12
N SER A 241 30.33 3.20 -3.26
CA SER A 241 29.79 1.94 -3.78
C SER A 241 29.55 1.97 -5.30
N ASN A 242 30.08 2.98 -5.99
CA ASN A 242 29.83 3.23 -7.42
C ASN A 242 28.32 3.35 -7.74
N ALA A 243 27.59 3.98 -6.82
CA ALA A 243 26.16 4.28 -6.90
C ALA A 243 25.90 5.74 -6.50
N TYR A 244 24.63 6.13 -6.42
CA TYR A 244 24.20 7.44 -5.94
C TYR A 244 22.93 7.28 -5.11
N LEU A 245 22.58 8.30 -4.29
CA LEU A 245 21.31 8.29 -3.57
C LEU A 245 20.14 8.17 -4.54
N ALA A 246 19.20 7.28 -4.25
CA ALA A 246 18.14 6.91 -5.18
C ALA A 246 17.38 8.14 -5.73
N THR A 247 17.23 8.17 -7.06
CA THR A 247 16.30 9.07 -7.75
C THR A 247 14.90 8.46 -7.75
N VAL A 248 13.91 9.28 -8.10
CA VAL A 248 12.53 8.82 -8.30
C VAL A 248 12.00 9.44 -9.57
N GLU A 249 12.01 8.67 -10.65
CA GLU A 249 11.63 9.10 -11.99
C GLU A 249 10.16 8.80 -12.30
N SER A 250 9.56 7.85 -11.58
CA SER A 250 8.20 7.43 -11.83
C SER A 250 7.42 7.05 -10.57
N ARG A 251 6.10 7.08 -10.70
CA ARG A 251 5.15 6.59 -9.70
C ARG A 251 5.37 5.12 -9.34
N ASN A 252 5.71 4.28 -10.32
CA ASN A 252 5.90 2.85 -10.07
C ASN A 252 7.21 2.60 -9.30
N GLU A 253 8.26 3.36 -9.60
CA GLU A 253 9.51 3.36 -8.83
C GLU A 253 9.31 3.87 -7.40
N GLN A 254 8.59 4.99 -7.20
CA GLN A 254 8.18 5.46 -5.88
C GLN A 254 7.47 4.35 -5.07
N THR A 255 6.56 3.64 -5.72
CA THR A 255 5.81 2.54 -5.13
C THR A 255 6.75 1.38 -4.75
N PHE A 256 7.66 1.00 -5.64
CA PHE A 256 8.69 0.01 -5.34
C PHE A 256 9.53 0.40 -4.12
N LEU A 257 10.02 1.64 -4.05
CA LEU A 257 10.82 2.13 -2.91
C LEU A 257 10.05 2.05 -1.59
N ILE A 258 8.76 2.40 -1.59
CA ILE A 258 7.89 2.25 -0.40
C ILE A 258 7.78 0.79 0.02
N SER A 259 7.65 -0.14 -0.92
CA SER A 259 7.59 -1.57 -0.59
C SER A 259 8.92 -2.10 -0.05
N LEU A 260 10.05 -1.53 -0.50
CA LEU A 260 11.39 -1.92 -0.10
C LEU A 260 11.74 -1.43 1.32
N THR A 261 11.31 -0.23 1.69
CA THR A 261 11.63 0.38 2.98
C THR A 261 10.52 0.25 4.03
N GLY A 262 9.25 0.07 3.62
CA GLY A 262 8.10 0.22 4.52
C GLY A 262 7.90 -0.89 5.57
N LEU A 263 8.75 -1.92 5.58
CA LEU A 263 8.80 -2.93 6.66
C LEU A 263 9.86 -2.63 7.71
N ARG A 264 10.66 -1.59 7.50
CA ARG A 264 11.71 -1.18 8.41
C ARG A 264 11.16 -0.32 9.54
N SER A 265 11.87 -0.31 10.67
CA SER A 265 11.50 0.46 11.85
C SER A 265 11.86 1.94 11.75
N GLU A 266 12.77 2.30 10.85
CA GLU A 266 13.19 3.68 10.64
C GLU A 266 12.06 4.52 10.04
N GLU A 267 11.89 5.73 10.57
CA GLU A 267 10.82 6.63 10.14
C GLU A 267 11.12 7.32 8.80
N HIS A 268 12.40 7.52 8.45
CA HIS A 268 12.82 8.30 7.29
C HIS A 268 14.01 7.63 6.58
N PHE A 269 14.04 7.77 5.25
CA PHE A 269 15.11 7.29 4.39
C PHE A 269 15.55 8.41 3.46
N TRP A 270 16.86 8.59 3.29
CA TRP A 270 17.41 9.56 2.35
C TRP A 270 17.18 9.12 0.89
N ILE A 271 16.78 10.08 0.06
CA ILE A 271 16.79 9.99 -1.40
C ILE A 271 17.67 11.13 -1.96
N GLY A 272 17.98 11.12 -3.25
CA GLY A 272 18.93 12.07 -3.84
C GLY A 272 18.40 13.49 -4.08
N LEU A 273 17.14 13.80 -3.75
CA LEU A 273 16.55 15.11 -4.03
C LEU A 273 16.96 16.13 -2.98
N SER A 274 17.60 17.23 -3.39
CA SER A 274 18.03 18.30 -2.48
C SER A 274 18.09 19.66 -3.18
N ASP A 275 18.02 20.74 -2.41
CA ASP A 275 18.18 22.13 -2.86
C ASP A 275 19.48 22.75 -2.29
N THR A 276 20.46 21.91 -1.94
CA THR A 276 21.71 22.36 -1.31
C THR A 276 22.59 23.19 -2.23
N GLU A 277 22.47 23.00 -3.56
CA GLU A 277 23.21 23.78 -4.56
C GLU A 277 22.63 25.20 -4.70
N GLU A 278 21.31 25.29 -4.78
CA GLU A 278 20.56 26.53 -4.94
C GLU A 278 19.25 26.43 -4.13
N PRO A 279 19.12 27.20 -3.02
CA PRO A 279 17.94 27.14 -2.18
C PRO A 279 16.64 27.36 -2.96
N GLY A 280 15.67 26.45 -2.78
CA GLY A 280 14.40 26.45 -3.51
C GLY A 280 14.44 25.80 -4.90
N SER A 281 15.62 25.39 -5.38
CA SER A 281 15.81 24.70 -6.66
C SER A 281 16.25 23.25 -6.40
N PHE A 282 15.28 22.33 -6.37
CA PHE A 282 15.54 20.92 -6.09
C PHE A 282 16.14 20.19 -7.30
N ARG A 283 17.28 19.52 -7.08
CA ARG A 283 17.96 18.69 -8.07
C ARG A 283 18.36 17.34 -7.48
N TRP A 284 18.52 16.34 -8.34
CA TRP A 284 19.04 15.04 -7.95
C TRP A 284 20.57 15.09 -7.79
N THR A 285 21.12 14.32 -6.86
CA THR A 285 22.57 14.20 -6.63
C THR A 285 23.34 13.66 -7.84
N ASN A 286 22.67 12.98 -8.78
CA ASN A 286 23.26 12.53 -10.05
C ASN A 286 23.29 13.63 -11.14
N GLY A 287 22.77 14.82 -10.85
CA GLY A 287 22.71 15.96 -11.76
C GLY A 287 21.44 16.05 -12.61
N GLU A 288 20.54 15.08 -12.53
CA GLU A 288 19.29 15.09 -13.29
C GLU A 288 18.26 16.07 -12.71
N THR A 289 17.33 16.48 -13.57
CA THR A 289 16.19 17.32 -13.17
C THR A 289 15.00 16.45 -12.75
N PRO A 290 14.30 16.78 -11.65
CA PRO A 290 13.14 16.02 -11.22
C PRO A 290 11.94 16.24 -12.16
N HIS A 291 11.53 15.18 -12.86
CA HIS A 291 10.32 15.16 -13.69
C HIS A 291 9.09 14.59 -12.96
N PHE A 292 9.32 13.88 -11.86
CA PHE A 292 8.30 13.33 -10.98
C PHE A 292 8.49 13.88 -9.56
N THR A 293 7.39 14.15 -8.87
CA THR A 293 7.41 14.57 -7.48
C THR A 293 6.33 13.84 -6.68
N HIS A 294 6.64 13.52 -5.43
CA HIS A 294 5.72 12.90 -4.48
C HIS A 294 5.86 13.57 -3.11
N TRP A 295 5.62 14.88 -3.09
CA TRP A 295 5.73 15.69 -1.88
C TRP A 295 4.67 15.30 -0.84
N ASN A 296 5.06 15.34 0.43
CA ASN A 296 4.12 15.25 1.53
C ASN A 296 3.27 16.54 1.62
N THR A 297 2.20 16.49 2.42
CA THR A 297 1.38 17.67 2.71
C THR A 297 2.26 18.81 3.22
N ALA A 298 2.10 20.00 2.62
CA ALA A 298 2.87 21.21 2.92
C ALA A 298 4.38 21.15 2.63
N MET A 299 4.86 20.19 1.82
CA MET A 299 6.24 20.15 1.31
C MET A 299 6.32 20.61 -0.16
N PRO A 300 7.47 21.14 -0.63
CA PRO A 300 8.71 21.41 0.12
C PRO A 300 8.64 22.64 1.04
N GLY A 301 7.52 23.35 1.04
CA GLY A 301 7.34 24.63 1.74
C GLY A 301 7.35 25.81 0.76
N LYS A 302 7.37 27.03 1.32
CA LYS A 302 7.64 28.27 0.58
C LYS A 302 9.03 28.77 0.90
#